data_AF-A0A2N5RL13-F1
#
_entry.id   AF-A0A2N5RL13-F1
#
_cell.length_a   1.000
_cell.length_b   1.000
_cell.length_c   1.000
_cell.angle_alpha   90.00
_cell.angle_beta   90.00
_cell.angle_gamma   90.00
#
_symmetry.space_group_name_H-M   'P 1'
#
loop_
_entity.id
_entity.type
_entity.pdbx_description
1 polymer ?
#
loop_
_entity_poly.entity_id
_entity_poly.type
_entity_poly.pdbx_seq_one_letter_code
_entity_poly.pdbx_strand_id
1 'polypeptide(L)' 'MRLVSDISFFVGFGALFVSIVFFDLGTRAIKRKQEQKKRFYDKKGKKFLLLSLIFFAVSITLALVGRG' A
#
# COMPACT_ATOMS: atom_id res chain seq x y z
N MET A 1 14.35 -10.61 15.48
CA MET A 1 12.99 -10.05 15.34
C MET A 1 12.98 -8.62 14.81
N ARG A 2 13.85 -7.71 15.27
CA ARG A 2 13.95 -6.32 14.74
C ARG A 2 14.16 -6.22 13.22
N LEU A 3 15.17 -6.89 12.68
CA LEU A 3 15.47 -6.90 11.23
C LEU A 3 14.28 -7.33 10.34
N VAL A 4 13.52 -8.34 10.76
CA VAL A 4 12.34 -8.82 10.01
C VAL A 4 11.20 -7.80 10.07
N SER A 5 11.03 -7.13 11.21
CA SER A 5 10.06 -6.04 11.37
C SER A 5 10.47 -4.83 10.51
N ASP A 6 11.74 -4.42 10.52
CA ASP A 6 12.23 -3.30 9.72
C ASP A 6 12.07 -3.56 8.21
N ILE A 7 12.41 -4.76 7.73
CA ILE A 7 12.22 -5.14 6.32
C ILE A 7 10.72 -5.14 5.97
N SER A 8 9.87 -5.69 6.83
CA SER A 8 8.42 -5.71 6.60
C SER A 8 7.82 -4.31 6.57
N PHE A 9 8.30 -3.41 7.44
CA PHE A 9 7.90 -2.02 7.47
C PHE A 9 8.30 -1.29 6.18
N PHE A 10 9.52 -1.52 5.70
CA PHE A 10 10.02 -0.94 4.46
C PHE A 10 9.25 -1.44 3.22
N VAL A 11 8.95 -2.74 3.17
CA VAL A 11 8.12 -3.34 2.12
C VAL A 11 6.68 -2.80 2.16
N GLY A 12 6.11 -2.64 3.36
CA GLY A 12 4.82 -1.98 3.56
C GLY A 12 4.82 -0.55 3.02
N PHE A 13 5.87 0.21 3.29
CA PHE A 13 6.03 1.58 2.79
C PHE A 13 6.16 1.63 1.26
N GLY A 14 6.91 0.71 0.65
CA GLY A 14 7.01 0.57 -0.81
C GLY A 14 5.66 0.26 -1.46
N ALA A 15 4.89 -0.67 -0.89
CA ALA A 15 3.54 -0.99 -1.36
C ALA A 15 2.58 0.21 -1.23
N LEU A 16 2.69 0.98 -0.14
CA LEU A 16 1.90 2.18 0.08
C LEU A 16 2.25 3.27 -0.94
N PHE A 17 3.54 3.48 -1.23
CA PHE A 17 3.99 4.41 -2.26
C PHE A 17 3.42 4.05 -3.64
N VAL A 18 3.50 2.77 -4.03
CA VAL A 18 2.89 2.27 -5.26
C VAL A 18 1.38 2.53 -5.28
N SER A 19 0.69 2.28 -4.16
CA SER A 19 -0.74 2.58 -4.04
C SER A 19 -1.05 4.06 -4.27
N ILE A 20 -0.26 4.98 -3.71
CA ILE A 20 -0.42 6.43 -3.90
C ILE A 20 -0.26 6.79 -5.38
N VAL A 21 0.76 6.25 -6.06
CA VAL A 21 0.97 6.49 -7.50
C VAL A 21 -0.23 6.00 -8.32
N PHE A 22 -0.79 4.83 -7.99
CA PHE A 22 -2.00 4.32 -8.63
C PHE A 22 -3.21 5.23 -8.41
N PHE A 23 -3.40 5.78 -7.20
CA PHE A 23 -4.46 6.74 -6.93
C PHE A 23 -4.24 8.09 -7.64
N ASP A 24 -3.00 8.57 -7.76
CA ASP A 24 -2.68 9.79 -8.54
C ASP A 24 -3.01 9.59 -10.03
N LEU A 25 -2.62 8.44 -10.60
CA LEU A 25 -2.99 8.06 -11.97
C LEU A 25 -4.51 7.94 -12.14
N GLY A 26 -5.21 7.39 -11.15
CA GLY A 26 -6.67 7.36 -11.10
C GLY A 26 -7.28 8.77 -11.13
N THR A 27 -6.72 9.68 -10.34
CA THR A 27 -7.15 11.09 -10.26
C THR A 27 -6.90 11.84 -11.56
N ARG A 28 -5.75 11.60 -12.22
CA ARG A 28 -5.46 12.13 -13.56
C ARG A 28 -6.42 11.59 -14.62
N ALA A 29 -6.84 10.32 -14.52
CA ALA A 29 -7.82 9.73 -15.43
C ALA A 29 -9.22 10.37 -15.27
N ILE A 30 -9.60 10.82 -14.06
CA ILE A 30 -10.83 11.61 -13.83
C ILE A 30 -10.78 12.93 -14.61
N LYS A 31 -9.65 13.66 -14.52
CA LYS A 31 -9.46 14.92 -15.26
C LYS A 31 -9.57 14.72 -16.78
N ARG A 32 -9.22 13.55 -17.30
CA ARG A 32 -9.32 13.20 -18.72
C ARG A 32 -10.66 12.56 -19.13
N LYS A 33 -11.67 12.51 -18.25
CA LYS A 33 -12.97 11.81 -18.46
C LYS A 33 -12.82 10.33 -18.87
N GLN A 34 -11.73 9.67 -18.47
CA GLN A 34 -11.45 8.26 -18.80
C GLN A 34 -11.92 7.34 -17.66
N GLU A 35 -13.24 7.18 -17.51
CA GLU A 35 -13.85 6.42 -16.40
C GLU A 35 -13.42 4.95 -16.32
N GLN A 36 -13.25 4.27 -17.45
CA GLN A 36 -12.76 2.89 -17.47
C GLN A 36 -11.36 2.76 -16.88
N LYS A 37 -10.45 3.69 -17.23
CA LYS A 37 -9.08 3.71 -16.72
C LYS A 37 -9.05 4.10 -15.24
N LYS A 38 -9.90 5.05 -14.81
CA LYS A 38 -10.09 5.36 -13.38
C LYS A 38 -10.43 4.10 -12.59
N ARG A 39 -11.48 3.36 -12.98
CA ARG A 39 -11.90 2.13 -12.27
C ARG A 39 -10.77 1.11 -12.18
N PHE A 40 -9.95 0.97 -13.23
CA PHE A 40 -8.80 0.07 -13.22
C PHE A 40 -7.71 0.51 -12.24
N TYR A 41 -7.31 1.78 -12.29
CA TYR A 41 -6.28 2.31 -11.39
C TYR A 41 -6.73 2.33 -9.94
N ASP A 42 -8.01 2.67 -9.67
CA ASP A 42 -8.59 2.70 -8.33
C ASP A 42 -8.70 1.28 -7.72
N LYS A 43 -9.06 0.28 -8.54
CA LYS A 43 -9.13 -1.13 -8.10
C LYS A 43 -7.74 -1.70 -7.80
N LYS A 44 -6.73 -1.34 -8.59
CA LYS A 44 -5.33 -1.70 -8.30
C LYS A 44 -4.79 -0.95 -7.08
N GLY A 45 -5.02 0.36 -7.00
CA GLY A 45 -4.65 1.20 -5.86
C GLY A 45 -5.20 0.63 -4.56
N LYS A 46 -6.51 0.34 -4.49
CA LYS A 46 -7.11 -0.29 -3.31
C LYS A 46 -6.50 -1.64 -2.93
N LYS A 47 -6.14 -2.49 -3.92
CA LYS A 47 -5.44 -3.75 -3.65
C LYS A 47 -4.06 -3.53 -3.02
N PHE A 48 -3.27 -2.60 -3.57
CA PHE A 48 -1.96 -2.27 -3.02
C PHE A 48 -2.06 -1.58 -1.66
N LEU A 49 -3.08 -0.74 -1.45
CA LEU A 49 -3.37 -0.13 -0.16
C LEU A 49 -3.66 -1.19 0.90
N LEU A 50 -4.57 -2.13 0.60
CA LEU A 50 -4.90 -3.24 1.49
C LEU A 50 -3.68 -4.10 1.79
N LEU A 51 -2.86 -4.38 0.76
CA LEU A 51 -1.62 -5.12 0.92
C LEU A 51 -0.66 -4.38 1.86
N SER A 52 -0.46 -3.07 1.67
CA SER A 52 0.39 -2.26 2.55
C SER A 52 -0.12 -2.27 4.00
N LEU A 53 -1.44 -2.20 4.20
CA LEU A 53 -2.06 -2.23 5.51
C LEU A 53 -1.79 -3.55 6.23
N ILE A 54 -1.88 -4.67 5.52
CA ILE A 54 -1.57 -6.01 6.05
C ILE A 54 -0.10 -6.08 6.45
N PHE A 55 0.82 -5.61 5.58
CA PHE A 55 2.25 -5.60 5.89
C PHE A 55 2.58 -4.73 7.10
N PHE A 56 1.97 -3.55 7.23
CA PHE A 56 2.13 -2.72 8.42
C PHE A 56 1.56 -3.38 9.68
N ALA A 57 0.37 -3.97 9.60
CA ALA A 57 -0.23 -4.68 10.73
C ALA A 57 0.66 -5.85 11.19
N VAL A 58 1.17 -6.66 10.26
CA VAL A 58 2.11 -7.76 10.55
C VAL A 58 3.41 -7.22 11.15
N SER A 59 3.95 -6.13 10.60
CA SER A 59 5.16 -5.49 11.10
C SER A 59 5.01 -5.01 12.54
N ILE A 60 3.87 -4.38 12.87
CA ILE A 60 3.55 -3.87 14.20
C ILE A 60 3.34 -5.03 15.18
N THR A 61 2.57 -6.05 14.79
CA THR A 61 2.34 -7.26 15.61
C THR A 61 3.67 -7.94 15.93
N LEU A 62 4.56 -8.11 14.95
CA LEU A 62 5.90 -8.68 15.16
C LEU A 62 6.78 -7.79 16.04
N ALA A 63 6.66 -6.46 15.93
CA ALA A 63 7.41 -5.52 16.77
C ALA A 63 6.94 -5.52 18.23
N LEU A 64 5.64 -5.75 18.47
CA LEU A 64 5.04 -5.84 19.80
C LEU A 64 5.33 -7.20 20.44
N VAL A 65 5.15 -8.30 19.70
CA VAL A 65 5.45 -9.67 20.18
C VAL A 65 6.94 -9.85 20.42
N GLY A 66 7.80 -9.31 19.56
CA GLY A 66 9.26 -9.43 19.70
C GLY A 66 9.90 -8.49 20.73
N ARG A 67 9.10 -7.71 21.46
CA ARG A 67 9.53 -6.89 22.60
C ARG A 67 9.11 -7.48 23.96
N GLY A 68 8.23 -8.50 23.97
CA GLY A 68 7.81 -9.23 25.17
C GLY A 68 8.72 -10.39 25.50
#